data_AF-A0A6A5YGV9-F1
#
_entry.id   AF-A0A6A5YGV9-F1
#
_cell.length_a   1.000
_cell.length_b   1.000
_cell.length_c   1.000
_cell.angle_alpha   90.00
_cell.angle_beta   90.00
_cell.angle_gamma   90.00
#
_symmetry.space_group_name_H-M   'P 1'
#
loop_
_entity.id
_entity.type
_entity.pdbx_description
1 polymer ?
#
loop_
_entity_poly.entity_id
_entity_poly.type
_entity_poly.pdbx_seq_one_letter_code
_entity_poly.pdbx_strand_id
1 'polypeptide(L)'
;MASPSLPTDLPLRIARVIGLTAPAIYSSLTFAYSYMVTPPLITHAPERLLAKQWLQAYQYAATFVPPLILSGTLSNAYLAYTTPSSKLRILYASAAVLVWSIIPVTLLGFEPYVNGAGKWKVQQLLKDEGYYMPEKQGVMPSVYVHTAKPEARRWAEGVEMRDIARLWARLNAWRYRATALAVVLSGVGTCLW
;
A
#
# COMPACT_ATOMS: atom_id res chain seq x y z
N MET A 1 35.30 21.65 -25.45
CA MET A 1 34.89 21.16 -24.12
C MET A 1 33.93 20.00 -24.32
N ALA A 2 34.35 18.78 -24.00
CA ALA A 2 33.45 17.62 -24.02
C ALA A 2 32.58 17.67 -22.75
N SER A 3 31.26 17.54 -22.93
CA SER A 3 30.32 17.31 -21.82
C SER A 3 30.69 16.00 -21.11
N PRO A 4 30.76 15.96 -19.76
CA PRO A 4 31.00 14.71 -19.05
C PRO A 4 29.80 13.79 -19.29
N SER A 5 30.00 12.73 -20.07
CA SER A 5 29.01 11.67 -20.21
C SER A 5 28.77 11.06 -18.84
N LEU A 6 27.49 10.95 -18.44
CA LEU A 6 27.10 10.23 -17.23
C LEU A 6 27.72 8.82 -17.28
N PRO A 7 28.28 8.31 -16.17
CA PRO A 7 28.73 6.94 -16.09
C PRO A 7 27.62 6.01 -16.58
N THR A 8 27.96 5.08 -17.49
CA THR A 8 27.01 4.13 -18.10
C THR A 8 26.32 3.23 -17.07
N ASP A 9 26.78 3.23 -15.81
CA ASP A 9 26.23 2.49 -14.68
C ASP A 9 25.30 3.30 -13.77
N LEU A 10 25.16 4.62 -13.96
CA LEU A 10 24.33 5.48 -13.11
C LEU A 10 22.85 5.02 -13.05
N PRO A 11 22.19 4.70 -14.19
CA PRO A 11 20.81 4.21 -14.16
C PRO A 11 20.66 2.91 -13.35
N LEU A 12 21.64 2.00 -13.42
CA LEU A 12 21.66 0.76 -12.64
C LEU A 12 21.78 1.03 -11.14
N ARG A 13 22.67 1.95 -10.74
CA ARG A 13 22.84 2.34 -9.34
C ARG A 13 21.56 2.96 -8.78
N ILE A 14 20.94 3.87 -9.52
CA ILE A 14 19.66 4.48 -9.14
C ILE A 14 18.58 3.41 -8.99
N ALA A 15 18.45 2.50 -9.96
CA ALA A 15 17.46 1.43 -9.90
C ALA A 15 17.69 0.49 -8.71
N ARG A 16 18.94 0.16 -8.35
CA ARG A 16 19.24 -0.65 -7.15
C ARG A 16 18.80 0.04 -5.87
N VAL A 17 19.12 1.34 -5.73
CA VAL A 17 18.74 2.12 -4.55
C VAL A 17 17.23 2.21 -4.44
N ILE A 18 16.53 2.61 -5.50
CA ILE A 18 15.05 2.74 -5.49
C ILE A 18 14.38 1.38 -5.32
N GLY A 19 14.84 0.35 -6.04
CA GLY A 19 14.31 -1.00 -6.00
C GLY A 19 14.42 -1.67 -4.63
N LEU A 20 15.37 -1.24 -3.79
CA LEU A 20 15.51 -1.68 -2.41
C LEU A 20 14.73 -0.78 -1.43
N THR A 21 14.93 0.54 -1.52
CA THR A 21 14.43 1.50 -0.52
C THR A 21 12.93 1.72 -0.59
N ALA A 22 12.35 1.81 -1.79
CA ALA A 22 10.91 2.04 -1.93
C ALA A 22 10.05 0.91 -1.31
N PRO A 23 10.28 -0.39 -1.59
CA PRO A 23 9.56 -1.46 -0.91
C PRO A 23 9.91 -1.58 0.58
N ALA A 24 11.13 -1.21 1.01
CA ALA A 24 11.49 -1.19 2.42
C ALA A 24 10.69 -0.16 3.21
N ILE A 25 10.59 1.08 2.70
CA ILE A 25 9.77 2.13 3.31
C ILE A 25 8.31 1.68 3.40
N TYR A 26 7.76 1.14 2.30
CA TYR A 26 6.38 0.67 2.30
C TYR A 26 6.14 -0.52 3.27
N SER A 27 7.09 -1.45 3.36
CA SER A 27 7.04 -2.55 4.33
C SER A 27 7.00 -2.02 5.76
N SER A 28 7.89 -1.09 6.10
CA SER A 28 7.94 -0.48 7.43
C SER A 28 6.65 0.24 7.80
N LEU A 29 6.05 1.00 6.87
CA LEU A 29 4.79 1.71 7.11
C LEU A 29 3.62 0.74 7.34
N THR A 30 3.52 -0.32 6.53
CA THR A 30 2.45 -1.32 6.68
C THR A 30 2.64 -2.20 7.92
N PHE A 31 3.88 -2.48 8.32
CA PHE A 31 4.20 -3.07 9.62
C PHE A 31 3.76 -2.16 10.77
N ALA A 32 4.13 -0.87 10.74
CA ALA A 32 3.79 0.09 11.77
C ALA A 32 2.27 0.23 11.94
N TYR A 33 1.50 0.31 10.84
CA TYR A 33 0.04 0.27 10.91
C TYR A 33 -0.46 -0.99 11.64
N SER A 34 0.06 -2.15 11.26
CA SER A 34 -0.45 -3.44 11.74
C SER A 34 -0.13 -3.74 13.19
N TYR A 35 1.04 -3.32 13.68
CA TYR A 35 1.56 -3.74 15.00
C TYR A 35 1.82 -2.61 15.98
N MET A 36 2.00 -1.36 15.52
CA MET A 36 2.35 -0.24 16.39
C MET A 36 1.20 0.75 16.54
N VAL A 37 0.48 1.04 15.45
CA VAL A 37 -0.53 2.12 15.43
C VAL A 37 -1.94 1.58 15.65
N THR A 38 -2.41 0.62 14.85
CA THR A 38 -3.80 0.17 14.97
C THR A 38 -4.14 -0.49 16.31
N PRO A 39 -3.31 -1.37 16.91
CA PRO A 39 -3.64 -2.03 18.18
C PRO A 39 -4.00 -1.08 19.34
N PRO A 40 -3.22 -0.05 19.69
CA PRO A 40 -3.62 0.89 20.74
C PRO A 40 -4.86 1.71 20.34
N LEU A 41 -5.00 2.09 19.06
CA LEU A 41 -6.18 2.84 18.61
C LEU A 41 -7.48 2.05 18.78
N ILE A 42 -7.53 0.77 18.37
CA ILE A 42 -8.74 -0.05 18.52
C ILE A 42 -9.06 -0.41 19.97
N THR A 43 -8.06 -0.34 20.85
CA THR A 43 -8.20 -0.67 22.27
C THR A 43 -8.72 0.51 23.07
N HIS A 44 -8.27 1.72 22.76
CA HIS A 44 -8.48 2.89 23.63
C HIS A 44 -9.32 4.02 23.00
N ALA A 45 -9.40 4.12 21.67
CA ALA A 45 -10.13 5.22 21.05
C ALA A 45 -11.65 4.97 21.07
N PRO A 46 -12.46 5.98 21.46
CA PRO A 46 -13.90 5.94 21.23
C PRO A 46 -14.23 5.77 19.75
N GLU A 47 -15.36 5.14 19.43
CA GLU A 47 -15.64 4.68 18.06
C GLU A 47 -15.61 5.80 17.00
N ARG A 48 -16.21 6.96 17.30
CA ARG A 48 -16.19 8.12 16.39
C ARG A 48 -14.78 8.68 16.18
N LEU A 49 -13.96 8.72 17.22
CA LEU A 49 -12.58 9.17 17.12
C LEU A 49 -11.76 8.18 16.29
N LEU A 50 -11.94 6.87 16.53
CA LEU A 50 -11.31 5.83 15.73
C LEU A 50 -11.68 5.94 14.25
N ALA A 51 -12.94 6.23 13.93
CA ALA A 51 -13.40 6.42 12.57
C ALA A 51 -12.66 7.57 11.87
N LYS A 52 -12.55 8.73 12.53
CA LYS A 52 -11.79 9.90 12.04
C LYS A 52 -10.30 9.56 11.83
N GLN A 53 -9.66 8.94 12.83
CA GLN A 53 -8.25 8.58 12.78
C GLN A 53 -7.96 7.56 11.66
N TRP A 54 -8.80 6.53 11.52
CA TRP A 54 -8.67 5.54 10.46
C TRP A 54 -8.83 6.17 9.07
N LEU A 55 -9.86 7.01 8.88
CA LEU A 55 -10.10 7.65 7.59
C LEU A 55 -8.93 8.56 7.20
N GLN A 56 -8.46 9.38 8.13
CA GLN A 56 -7.30 10.27 7.92
C GLN A 56 -6.06 9.47 7.53
N ALA A 57 -5.76 8.39 8.25
CA ALA A 57 -4.61 7.53 7.95
C ALA A 57 -4.73 6.90 6.55
N TYR A 58 -5.91 6.40 6.20
CA TYR A 58 -6.17 5.79 4.91
C TYR A 58 -6.10 6.79 3.74
N GLN A 59 -6.67 7.99 3.89
CA GLN A 59 -6.61 9.05 2.87
C GLN A 59 -5.19 9.60 2.70
N TYR A 60 -4.49 9.83 3.81
CA TYR A 60 -3.13 10.35 3.78
C TYR A 60 -2.16 9.38 3.10
N ALA A 61 -2.31 8.07 3.33
CA ALA A 61 -1.48 7.06 2.69
C ALA A 61 -1.53 7.11 1.14
N ALA A 62 -2.65 7.52 0.55
CA ALA A 62 -2.78 7.62 -0.91
C ALA A 62 -1.85 8.68 -1.54
N THR A 63 -1.29 9.59 -0.76
CA THR A 63 -0.37 10.64 -1.24
C THR A 63 1.04 10.10 -1.53
N PHE A 64 1.48 9.06 -0.83
CA PHE A 64 2.85 8.54 -0.94
C PHE A 64 2.94 7.05 -1.31
N VAL A 65 1.88 6.27 -1.14
CA VAL A 65 1.92 4.84 -1.48
C VAL A 65 2.10 4.58 -2.99
N PRO A 66 1.33 5.21 -3.90
CA PRO A 66 1.51 5.00 -5.34
C PRO A 66 2.94 5.25 -5.84
N PRO A 67 3.61 6.38 -5.51
CA PRO A 67 4.98 6.60 -5.98
C PRO A 67 5.96 5.54 -5.43
N LEU A 68 5.83 5.08 -4.18
CA LEU A 68 6.67 4.01 -3.63
C LEU A 68 6.49 2.69 -4.39
N ILE A 69 5.24 2.27 -4.62
CA ILE A 69 4.94 1.01 -5.29
C ILE A 69 5.39 1.05 -6.75
N LEU A 70 5.08 2.13 -7.48
CA LEU A 70 5.44 2.26 -8.89
C LEU A 70 6.95 2.33 -9.08
N SER A 71 7.64 3.17 -8.31
CA SER A 71 9.10 3.32 -8.42
C SER A 71 9.84 2.02 -8.06
N GLY A 72 9.44 1.34 -6.99
CA GLY A 72 10.02 0.05 -6.60
C GLY A 72 9.76 -1.05 -7.62
N THR A 73 8.55 -1.09 -8.20
CA THR A 73 8.20 -2.06 -9.26
C THR A 73 9.03 -1.84 -10.51
N LEU A 74 9.03 -0.61 -11.04
CA LEU A 74 9.73 -0.27 -12.28
C LEU A 74 11.24 -0.46 -12.15
N SER A 75 11.82 -0.09 -11.00
CA SER A 75 13.25 -0.27 -10.75
C SER A 75 13.66 -1.73 -10.73
N ASN A 76 12.91 -2.60 -10.02
CA ASN A 76 13.19 -4.04 -10.01
C ASN A 76 12.94 -4.68 -11.39
N ALA A 77 11.90 -4.26 -12.11
CA ALA A 77 11.67 -4.74 -13.47
C ALA A 77 12.82 -4.36 -14.43
N TYR A 78 13.34 -3.14 -14.31
CA TYR A 78 14.50 -2.68 -15.07
C TYR A 78 15.77 -3.48 -14.73
N LEU A 79 16.02 -3.78 -13.45
CA LEU A 79 17.14 -4.63 -13.04
C LEU A 79 17.01 -6.07 -13.57
N ALA A 80 15.80 -6.62 -13.57
CA ALA A 80 15.52 -7.94 -14.14
C ALA A 80 15.76 -7.96 -15.66
N TYR A 81 15.37 -6.89 -16.36
CA TYR A 81 15.56 -6.76 -17.80
C TYR A 81 17.04 -6.62 -18.20
N THR A 82 17.82 -5.87 -17.41
CA THR A 82 19.21 -5.53 -17.75
C THR A 82 20.24 -6.57 -17.31
N THR A 83 19.89 -7.47 -16.39
CA THR A 83 20.86 -8.44 -15.88
C THR A 83 21.15 -9.58 -16.89
N PRO A 84 22.43 -9.96 -17.08
CA PRO A 84 22.79 -11.11 -17.91
C PRO A 84 22.56 -12.45 -17.20
N SER A 85 22.44 -12.46 -15.87
CA SER A 85 22.28 -13.67 -15.06
C SER A 85 20.82 -14.07 -14.90
N SER A 86 20.46 -15.28 -15.35
CA SER A 86 19.10 -15.83 -15.15
C SER A 86 18.70 -15.91 -13.68
N LYS A 87 19.65 -16.17 -12.76
CA LYS A 87 19.39 -16.20 -11.32
C LYS A 87 19.01 -14.81 -10.81
N LEU A 88 19.79 -13.79 -11.14
CA LEU A 88 19.50 -12.40 -10.73
C LEU A 88 18.20 -11.90 -11.36
N ARG A 89 17.93 -12.30 -12.61
CA ARG A 89 16.68 -11.97 -13.31
C ARG A 89 15.46 -12.46 -12.55
N ILE A 90 15.50 -13.71 -12.06
CA ILE A 90 14.40 -14.28 -11.26
C ILE A 90 14.23 -13.48 -9.96
N LEU A 91 15.31 -13.18 -9.24
CA LEU A 91 15.24 -12.41 -7.98
C LEU A 91 14.57 -11.04 -8.18
N TYR A 92 15.03 -10.27 -9.15
CA TYR A 92 14.46 -8.94 -9.42
C TYR A 92 13.05 -9.00 -10.02
N ALA A 93 12.76 -9.95 -10.90
CA ALA A 93 11.41 -10.12 -11.45
C ALA A 93 10.41 -10.51 -10.35
N SER A 94 10.79 -11.42 -9.44
CA SER A 94 9.97 -11.79 -8.29
C SER A 94 9.76 -10.60 -7.34
N ALA A 95 10.80 -9.79 -7.08
CA ALA A 95 10.65 -8.56 -6.30
C ALA A 95 9.67 -7.59 -6.97
N ALA A 96 9.79 -7.37 -8.28
CA ALA A 96 8.88 -6.50 -9.03
C ALA A 96 7.42 -7.00 -8.96
N VAL A 97 7.19 -8.30 -9.14
CA VAL A 97 5.84 -8.90 -9.06
C VAL A 97 5.25 -8.77 -7.67
N LEU A 98 6.03 -9.00 -6.61
CA LEU A 98 5.56 -8.85 -5.23
C LEU A 98 5.14 -7.40 -4.92
N VAL A 99 5.95 -6.43 -5.31
CA VAL A 99 5.62 -5.00 -5.12
C VAL A 99 4.43 -4.59 -5.98
N TRP A 100 4.40 -5.02 -7.25
CA TRP A 100 3.28 -4.76 -8.16
C TRP A 100 1.97 -5.31 -7.64
N SER A 101 1.98 -6.52 -7.04
CA SER A 101 0.79 -7.21 -6.54
C SER A 101 -0.03 -6.40 -5.53
N ILE A 102 0.60 -5.42 -4.87
CA ILE A 102 -0.06 -4.50 -3.95
C ILE A 102 -1.20 -3.76 -4.67
N ILE A 103 -1.01 -3.30 -5.91
CA ILE A 103 -2.02 -2.52 -6.65
C ILE A 103 -3.30 -3.33 -6.91
N PRO A 104 -3.28 -4.47 -7.63
CA PRO A 104 -4.50 -5.21 -7.93
C PRO A 104 -5.19 -5.75 -6.67
N VAL A 105 -4.42 -6.23 -5.68
CA VAL A 105 -4.99 -6.68 -4.40
C VAL A 105 -5.70 -5.53 -3.68
N THR A 106 -5.13 -4.33 -3.73
CA THR A 106 -5.75 -3.15 -3.15
C THR A 106 -7.01 -2.75 -3.88
N LEU A 107 -6.95 -2.56 -5.19
CA LEU A 107 -8.05 -2.00 -5.98
C LEU A 107 -9.22 -2.98 -6.10
N LEU A 108 -8.95 -4.29 -6.17
CA LEU A 108 -9.98 -5.31 -6.36
C LEU A 108 -10.45 -5.95 -5.05
N GLY A 109 -9.59 -5.99 -4.03
CA GLY A 109 -9.86 -6.67 -2.76
C GLY A 109 -10.04 -5.75 -1.57
N PHE A 110 -9.15 -4.78 -1.36
CA PHE A 110 -9.24 -3.96 -0.15
C PHE A 110 -10.25 -2.84 -0.34
N GLU A 111 -10.20 -2.19 -1.49
CA GLU A 111 -10.95 -0.99 -1.79
C GLU A 111 -12.47 -1.19 -1.77
N PRO A 112 -13.04 -2.12 -2.56
CA PRO A 112 -14.49 -2.33 -2.58
C PRO A 112 -15.06 -3.00 -1.32
N TYR A 113 -14.21 -3.64 -0.51
CA TYR A 113 -14.64 -4.42 0.65
C TYR A 113 -14.26 -3.73 1.96
N VAL A 114 -13.00 -3.81 2.40
CA VAL A 114 -12.61 -3.35 3.75
C VAL A 114 -12.48 -1.82 3.84
N ASN A 115 -11.83 -1.17 2.88
CA ASN A 115 -11.73 0.29 2.86
C ASN A 115 -13.08 0.91 2.57
N GLY A 116 -13.84 0.35 1.61
CA GLY A 116 -15.20 0.77 1.31
C GLY A 116 -16.11 0.68 2.53
N ALA A 117 -16.12 -0.46 3.21
CA ALA A 117 -16.84 -0.64 4.48
C ALA A 117 -16.44 0.40 5.53
N GLY A 118 -15.14 0.69 5.67
CA GLY A 118 -14.65 1.72 6.58
C GLY A 118 -15.16 3.11 6.23
N LYS A 119 -15.10 3.52 4.96
CA LYS A 119 -15.69 4.79 4.49
C LYS A 119 -17.18 4.89 4.79
N TRP A 120 -17.91 3.80 4.54
CA TRP A 120 -19.35 3.72 4.84
C TRP A 120 -19.61 3.88 6.34
N LYS A 121 -18.89 3.14 7.19
CA LYS A 121 -19.01 3.22 8.64
C LYS A 121 -18.68 4.62 9.16
N VAL A 122 -17.65 5.27 8.62
CA VAL A 122 -17.31 6.66 8.98
C VAL A 122 -18.49 7.60 8.67
N GLN A 123 -19.09 7.49 7.49
CA GLN A 123 -20.28 8.28 7.17
C GLN A 123 -21.44 8.01 8.13
N GLN A 124 -21.71 6.74 8.45
CA GLN A 124 -22.79 6.39 9.40
C GLN A 124 -22.56 6.98 10.80
N LEU A 125 -21.31 6.96 11.28
CA LEU A 125 -20.93 7.42 12.62
C LEU A 125 -20.86 8.93 12.75
N LEU A 126 -20.61 9.65 11.65
CA LEU A 126 -20.35 11.10 11.64
C LEU A 126 -21.43 11.91 10.89
N LYS A 127 -22.54 11.28 10.47
CA LYS A 127 -23.62 11.95 9.74
C LYS A 127 -24.25 13.11 10.50
N ASP A 128 -24.32 13.00 11.83
CA ASP A 128 -24.83 14.04 12.74
C ASP A 128 -23.85 15.22 12.88
N GLU A 129 -22.57 15.00 12.58
CA GLU A 129 -21.56 16.05 12.45
C GLU A 129 -21.53 16.67 11.04
N GLY A 130 -22.49 16.32 10.17
CA GLY A 130 -22.56 16.81 8.79
C GLY A 130 -21.56 16.16 7.83
N TYR A 131 -20.89 15.08 8.24
CA TYR A 131 -19.94 14.39 7.37
C TYR A 131 -20.69 13.61 6.27
N TYR A 132 -20.26 13.83 5.03
CA TYR A 132 -20.79 13.14 3.85
C TYR A 132 -19.66 12.82 2.87
N MET A 133 -19.71 11.64 2.27
CA MET A 133 -18.81 11.22 1.21
C MET A 133 -19.63 10.90 -0.05
N PRO A 134 -19.30 11.49 -1.22
CA PRO A 134 -20.05 11.26 -2.44
C PRO A 134 -19.85 9.85 -2.97
N GLU A 135 -20.85 9.35 -3.70
CA GLU A 135 -20.75 8.08 -4.43
C GLU A 135 -19.73 8.19 -5.57
N LYS A 136 -18.98 7.10 -5.81
CA LYS A 136 -18.01 7.05 -6.91
C LYS A 136 -18.73 7.22 -8.26
N GLN A 137 -18.26 8.19 -9.04
CA GLN A 137 -18.60 8.35 -10.44
C GLN A 137 -17.41 7.90 -11.30
N GLY A 138 -17.61 6.90 -12.18
CA GLY A 138 -16.57 6.38 -13.08
C GLY A 138 -15.86 5.11 -12.60
N VAL A 139 -14.70 4.82 -13.19
CA VAL A 139 -14.05 3.50 -13.08
C VAL A 139 -12.96 3.46 -12.00
N MET A 140 -12.24 4.57 -11.78
CA MET A 140 -11.11 4.59 -10.84
C MET A 140 -11.56 4.91 -9.42
N PRO A 141 -11.20 4.10 -8.41
CA PRO A 141 -11.53 4.40 -7.02
C PRO A 141 -10.75 5.61 -6.52
N SER A 142 -11.32 6.33 -5.55
CA SER A 142 -10.68 7.43 -4.85
C SER A 142 -10.90 7.28 -3.35
N VAL A 143 -9.93 7.72 -2.57
CA VAL A 143 -10.02 7.74 -1.10
C VAL A 143 -11.07 8.74 -0.57
N TYR A 144 -11.56 9.63 -1.43
CA TYR A 144 -12.53 10.68 -1.11
C TYR A 144 -13.96 10.39 -1.59
N VAL A 145 -14.21 9.17 -2.11
CA VAL A 145 -15.54 8.75 -2.60
C VAL A 145 -15.89 7.35 -2.07
N HIS A 146 -17.18 7.05 -1.98
CA HIS A 146 -17.66 5.72 -1.62
C HIS A 146 -17.33 4.72 -2.71
N THR A 147 -16.71 3.63 -2.29
CA THR A 147 -16.28 2.52 -3.15
C THR A 147 -16.86 1.18 -2.66
N ALA A 148 -17.57 1.20 -1.54
CA ALA A 148 -18.12 0.02 -0.90
C ALA A 148 -19.15 -0.67 -1.77
N LYS A 149 -18.95 -1.97 -2.03
CA LYS A 149 -20.00 -2.82 -2.58
C LYS A 149 -21.18 -2.97 -1.62
N PRO A 150 -22.39 -3.31 -2.08
CA PRO A 150 -23.56 -3.46 -1.23
C PRO A 150 -23.35 -4.42 -0.05
N GLU A 151 -22.69 -5.55 -0.26
CA GLU A 151 -22.36 -6.51 0.79
C GLU A 151 -21.39 -5.94 1.84
N ALA A 152 -20.45 -5.10 1.43
CA ALA A 152 -19.51 -4.45 2.32
C ALA A 152 -20.19 -3.37 3.18
N ARG A 153 -21.19 -2.66 2.64
CA ARG A 153 -22.02 -1.72 3.40
C ARG A 153 -22.87 -2.42 4.45
N ARG A 154 -23.56 -3.51 4.06
CA ARG A 154 -24.34 -4.33 4.99
C ARG A 154 -23.48 -4.91 6.11
N TRP A 155 -22.30 -5.41 5.77
CA TRP A 155 -21.34 -5.89 6.78
C TRP A 155 -20.91 -4.75 7.71
N ALA A 156 -20.54 -3.60 7.15
CA ALA A 156 -20.15 -2.43 7.93
C ALA A 156 -21.25 -2.03 8.92
N GLU A 157 -22.51 -1.95 8.50
CA GLU A 157 -23.64 -1.61 9.37
C GLU A 157 -23.76 -2.51 10.59
N GLY A 158 -23.45 -3.80 10.45
CA GLY A 158 -23.53 -4.80 11.53
C GLY A 158 -22.31 -4.92 12.45
N VAL A 159 -21.23 -4.15 12.24
CA VAL A 159 -20.00 -4.24 13.05
C VAL A 159 -19.57 -2.88 13.60
N GLU A 160 -18.70 -2.88 14.61
CA GLU A 160 -18.08 -1.66 15.12
C GLU A 160 -16.91 -1.21 14.23
N MET A 161 -16.54 0.07 14.29
CA MET A 161 -15.37 0.58 13.56
C MET A 161 -14.07 -0.16 13.92
N ARG A 162 -13.96 -0.66 15.16
CA ARG A 162 -12.79 -1.43 15.61
C ARG A 162 -12.60 -2.74 14.85
N ASP A 163 -13.67 -3.37 14.41
CA ASP A 163 -13.60 -4.64 13.67
C ASP A 163 -13.10 -4.39 12.24
N ILE A 164 -13.56 -3.30 11.63
CA ILE A 164 -13.09 -2.84 10.32
C ILE A 164 -11.61 -2.46 10.40
N ALA A 165 -11.22 -1.65 11.39
CA ALA A 165 -9.83 -1.26 11.60
C ALA A 165 -8.91 -2.47 11.86
N ARG A 166 -9.37 -3.46 12.64
CA ARG A 166 -8.64 -4.71 12.90
C ARG A 166 -8.46 -5.55 11.64
N LEU A 167 -9.49 -5.67 10.80
CA LEU A 167 -9.38 -6.35 9.52
C LEU A 167 -8.43 -5.61 8.57
N TRP A 168 -8.52 -4.28 8.51
CA TRP A 168 -7.62 -3.44 7.73
C TRP A 168 -6.15 -3.62 8.14
N ALA A 169 -5.86 -3.63 9.45
CA ALA A 169 -4.52 -3.92 9.97
C ALA A 169 -4.04 -5.33 9.57
N ARG A 170 -4.87 -6.36 9.72
CA ARG A 170 -4.51 -7.73 9.32
C ARG A 170 -4.20 -7.85 7.83
N LEU A 171 -4.93 -7.13 7.00
CA LEU A 171 -4.72 -7.10 5.57
C LEU A 171 -3.45 -6.31 5.20
N ASN A 172 -3.14 -5.21 5.89
CA ASN A 172 -1.84 -4.56 5.80
C ASN A 172 -0.69 -5.47 6.27
N ALA A 173 -0.96 -6.41 7.19
CA ALA A 173 0.03 -7.39 7.62
C ALA A 173 0.50 -8.30 6.45
N TRP A 174 -0.37 -8.58 5.48
CA TRP A 174 0.03 -9.27 4.26
C TRP A 174 0.93 -8.38 3.39
N ARG A 175 0.59 -7.10 3.24
CA ARG A 175 1.36 -6.15 2.42
C ARG A 175 2.81 -6.00 2.91
N TYR A 176 3.03 -5.89 4.23
CA TYR A 176 4.41 -5.80 4.74
C TYR A 176 5.20 -7.07 4.44
N ARG A 177 4.60 -8.26 4.55
CA ARG A 177 5.30 -9.53 4.28
C ARG A 177 5.71 -9.64 2.82
N ALA A 178 4.80 -9.29 1.91
CA ALA A 178 5.06 -9.29 0.49
C ALA A 178 6.22 -8.34 0.12
N THR A 179 6.20 -7.11 0.65
CA THR A 179 7.26 -6.14 0.34
C THR A 179 8.55 -6.36 1.12
N ALA A 180 8.52 -6.92 2.33
CA ALA A 180 9.72 -7.37 3.04
C ALA A 180 10.44 -8.47 2.26
N LEU A 181 9.70 -9.44 1.71
CA LEU A 181 10.29 -10.46 0.84
C LEU A 181 10.87 -9.83 -0.44
N ALA A 182 10.19 -8.86 -1.04
CA ALA A 182 10.72 -8.13 -2.19
C ALA A 182 12.05 -7.40 -1.86
N VAL A 183 12.16 -6.81 -0.67
CA VAL A 183 13.41 -6.19 -0.19
C VAL A 183 14.53 -7.22 -0.09
N VAL A 184 14.26 -8.40 0.50
CA VAL A 184 15.26 -9.48 0.60
C VAL A 184 15.71 -9.93 -0.79
N LEU A 185 14.78 -10.18 -1.71
CA LEU A 185 15.10 -10.63 -3.06
C LEU A 185 15.91 -9.58 -3.84
N SER A 186 15.50 -8.31 -3.80
CA SER A 186 16.21 -7.20 -4.44
C SER A 186 17.58 -6.96 -3.82
N GLY A 187 17.69 -7.07 -2.48
CA GLY A 187 18.93 -6.94 -1.74
C GLY A 187 19.93 -8.04 -2.09
N VAL A 188 19.50 -9.31 -2.06
CA VAL A 188 20.33 -10.45 -2.48
C VAL A 188 20.74 -10.30 -3.94
N GLY A 189 19.82 -9.94 -4.84
CA GLY A 189 20.15 -9.68 -6.24
C GLY A 189 21.21 -8.58 -6.41
N THR A 190 21.16 -7.56 -5.56
CA THR A 190 22.10 -6.43 -5.59
C THR A 190 23.46 -6.79 -5.03
N CYS A 191 23.52 -7.60 -3.97
CA CYS A 191 24.78 -8.08 -3.40
C CYS A 191 25.49 -9.12 -4.27
N LEU A 192 24.74 -9.85 -5.10
CA LEU A 192 25.26 -10.90 -5.99
C LEU A 192 25.49 -10.43 -7.43
N TRP A 193 25.28 -9.14 -7.74
CA TRP A 193 25.50 -8.60 -9.08
C TRP A 193 26.98 -8.45 -9.42
#